data_AF-A0A537EHV3-F1
#
_entry.id   AF-A0A537EHV3-F1
#
_cell.length_a   1.000
_cell.length_b   1.000
_cell.length_c   1.000
_cell.angle_alpha   90.00
_cell.angle_beta   90.00
_cell.angle_gamma   90.00
#
_symmetry.space_group_name_H-M   'P 1'
#
loop_
_entity.id
_entity.type
_entity.pdbx_description
1 polymer ?
#
loop_
_entity_poly.entity_id
_entity_poly.type
_entity_poly.pdbx_seq_one_letter_code
_entity_poly.pdbx_strand_id
1 'polypeptide(L)'
;MDLATGGIVLFTIMVAAGIIPLIMALKVKTHSLRILSLLLGLFAVVHGFYHLAFGFQQELLADAVFEPVSLLLLIGLGAYYSKVGIA
;
A
#
# COMPACT_ATOMS: atom_id res chain seq x y z
N MET A 1 -11.78 18.94 10.73
CA MET A 1 -11.25 18.68 9.37
C MET A 1 -12.39 18.12 8.56
N ASP A 2 -12.61 18.62 7.35
CA ASP A 2 -13.56 18.01 6.42
C ASP A 2 -13.00 16.69 5.83
N LEU A 3 -13.87 15.95 5.15
CA LEU A 3 -13.57 14.63 4.60
C LEU A 3 -12.44 14.67 3.54
N ALA A 4 -12.41 15.73 2.70
CA ALA A 4 -11.42 15.87 1.65
C ALA A 4 -10.03 16.16 2.24
N THR A 5 -9.95 17.08 3.19
CA THR A 5 -8.72 17.38 3.93
C THR A 5 -8.23 16.13 4.68
N GLY A 6 -9.13 15.36 5.29
CA GLY A 6 -8.81 14.06 5.90
C GLY A 6 -8.20 13.07 4.91
N GLY A 7 -8.85 12.88 3.76
CA GLY A 7 -8.37 11.99 2.70
C GLY A 7 -7.00 12.39 2.15
N ILE A 8 -6.75 13.68 1.92
CA ILE A 8 -5.46 14.21 1.45
C ILE A 8 -4.35 13.95 2.47
N VAL A 9 -4.61 14.20 3.76
CA VAL A 9 -3.62 14.00 4.83
C VAL A 9 -3.25 12.52 4.93
N LEU A 10 -4.25 11.63 4.98
CA LEU A 10 -4.02 10.18 5.05
C LEU A 10 -3.31 9.66 3.81
N PHE A 11 -3.73 10.08 2.61
CA PHE A 11 -3.04 9.79 1.35
C PHE A 11 -1.56 10.17 1.43
N THR A 12 -1.26 11.40 1.86
CA THR A 12 0.11 11.93 1.91
C THR A 12 0.97 11.10 2.86
N ILE A 13 0.46 10.80 4.06
CA ILE A 13 1.20 10.00 5.06
C ILE A 13 1.45 8.59 4.54
N MET A 14 0.43 7.94 3.95
CA MET A 14 0.53 6.57 3.46
C MET A 14 1.47 6.45 2.26
N VAL A 15 1.42 7.40 1.32
CA VAL A 15 2.35 7.43 0.19
C VAL A 15 3.77 7.72 0.66
N ALA A 16 3.96 8.67 1.56
CA ALA A 16 5.28 8.95 2.14
C ALA A 16 5.86 7.71 2.84
N ALA A 17 5.04 7.01 3.63
CA ALA A 17 5.42 5.76 4.28
C ALA A 17 5.73 4.66 3.26
N GLY A 18 4.94 4.55 2.18
CA GLY A 18 5.10 3.55 1.12
C GLY A 18 6.32 3.76 0.22
N ILE A 19 6.76 5.01 0.04
CA ILE A 19 7.98 5.32 -0.73
C ILE A 19 9.22 4.68 -0.11
N ILE A 20 9.32 4.61 1.22
CA ILE A 20 10.47 4.03 1.91
C ILE A 20 10.71 2.54 1.52
N PRO A 21 9.74 1.62 1.67
CA PRO A 21 9.90 0.24 1.23
C PRO A 21 10.01 0.12 -0.31
N LEU A 22 9.38 0.99 -1.11
CA LEU A 22 9.63 1.01 -2.56
C LEU A 22 11.10 1.32 -2.89
N ILE A 23 11.71 2.30 -2.21
CA ILE A 23 13.13 2.59 -2.36
C ILE A 23 13.98 1.41 -1.88
N MET A 24 13.63 0.79 -0.75
CA MET A 24 14.34 -0.39 -0.25
C MET A 24 14.32 -1.52 -1.27
N ALA A 25 13.17 -1.79 -1.88
CA ALA A 25 13.05 -2.81 -2.92
C ALA A 25 14.04 -2.63 -4.08
N LEU A 26 14.25 -1.39 -4.52
CA LEU A 26 15.21 -1.08 -5.59
C LEU A 26 16.67 -1.24 -5.15
N LYS A 27 16.97 -1.00 -3.86
CA LYS A 27 18.34 -1.01 -3.34
C LYS A 27 18.80 -2.36 -2.79
N VAL A 28 17.88 -3.18 -2.29
CA VAL A 28 18.23 -4.42 -1.59
C VAL A 28 18.59 -5.54 -2.57
N LYS A 29 19.65 -6.28 -2.25
CA LYS A 29 20.14 -7.41 -3.06
C LYS A 29 19.40 -8.71 -2.76
N THR A 30 18.97 -8.90 -1.51
CA THR A 30 18.23 -10.09 -1.08
C THR A 30 16.87 -10.13 -1.76
N HIS A 31 16.67 -11.15 -2.61
CA HIS A 31 15.45 -11.30 -3.41
C HIS A 31 14.17 -11.30 -2.56
N SER A 32 14.16 -12.01 -1.44
CA SER A 32 12.98 -12.06 -0.56
C SER A 32 12.64 -10.71 0.05
N LEU A 33 13.65 -9.99 0.54
CA LEU A 33 13.43 -8.67 1.12
C LEU A 33 13.00 -7.67 0.05
N ARG A 34 13.50 -7.79 -1.19
CA ARG A 34 13.04 -7.00 -2.34
C ARG A 34 11.55 -7.18 -2.56
N ILE A 35 11.06 -8.42 -2.67
CA ILE A 35 9.64 -8.69 -2.93
C ILE A 35 8.76 -8.20 -1.77
N LEU A 36 9.15 -8.47 -0.53
CA LEU A 36 8.41 -8.00 0.65
C LEU A 36 8.32 -6.47 0.68
N SER A 37 9.42 -5.78 0.42
CA SER A 37 9.43 -4.31 0.36
C SER A 37 8.62 -3.76 -0.82
N LEU A 38 8.63 -4.42 -1.99
CA LEU A 38 7.78 -4.03 -3.13
C LEU A 38 6.30 -4.13 -2.78
N LEU A 39 5.87 -5.28 -2.25
CA LEU A 39 4.47 -5.54 -1.92
C LEU A 39 3.98 -4.58 -0.83
N LEU A 40 4.78 -4.35 0.21
CA LEU A 40 4.45 -3.42 1.28
C LEU A 40 4.35 -1.98 0.77
N GLY A 41 5.29 -1.55 -0.08
CA GLY A 41 5.29 -0.21 -0.64
C GLY A 41 4.13 0.04 -1.60
N LEU A 42 3.85 -0.92 -2.49
CA LEU A 42 2.69 -0.87 -3.38
C LEU A 42 1.38 -0.85 -2.58
N PHE A 43 1.26 -1.70 -1.55
CA PHE A 43 0.10 -1.70 -0.66
C PHE A 43 -0.13 -0.32 -0.06
N ALA A 44 0.88 0.28 0.56
CA ALA A 44 0.75 1.57 1.22
C ALA A 44 0.37 2.70 0.23
N VAL A 45 0.95 2.70 -0.98
CA VAL A 45 0.59 3.68 -2.02
C VAL A 45 -0.85 3.50 -2.49
N VAL A 46 -1.25 2.28 -2.85
CA VAL A 46 -2.61 1.98 -3.33
C VAL A 46 -3.64 2.26 -2.24
N HIS A 47 -3.37 1.89 -1.00
CA HIS A 47 -4.24 2.17 0.14
C HIS A 47 -4.29 3.68 0.48
N GLY A 48 -3.21 4.41 0.23
CA GLY A 48 -3.24 5.87 0.24
C GLY A 48 -4.27 6.42 -0.77
N PHE A 49 -4.28 5.89 -2.01
CA PHE A 49 -5.25 6.30 -3.02
C PHE A 49 -6.70 5.96 -2.66
N TYR A 50 -6.93 4.88 -1.90
CA TYR A 50 -8.25 4.61 -1.30
C TYR A 50 -8.71 5.80 -0.43
N HIS A 51 -7.87 6.27 0.50
CA HIS A 51 -8.22 7.42 1.35
C HIS A 51 -8.42 8.71 0.55
N LEU A 52 -7.65 8.91 -0.52
CA LEU A 52 -7.83 10.05 -1.41
C LEU A 52 -9.20 9.99 -2.11
N ALA A 53 -9.52 8.86 -2.73
CA ALA A 53 -10.79 8.63 -3.43
C ALA A 53 -11.98 8.79 -2.47
N PHE A 54 -11.90 8.19 -1.29
CA PHE A 54 -12.93 8.31 -0.25
C PHE A 54 -13.08 9.77 0.22
N GLY A 55 -11.97 10.48 0.41
CA GLY A 55 -11.97 11.90 0.76
C GLY A 55 -12.72 12.79 -0.25
N PHE A 56 -12.64 12.45 -1.53
CA PHE A 56 -13.37 13.12 -2.63
C PHE A 56 -14.74 12.47 -2.93
N GLN A 57 -15.26 11.63 -2.04
CA GLN A 57 -16.57 10.97 -2.18
C GLN A 57 -16.69 10.08 -3.43
N GLN A 58 -15.57 9.55 -3.91
CA GLN A 58 -15.53 8.60 -5.03
C GLN A 58 -15.63 7.15 -4.50
N GLU A 59 -16.73 6.83 -3.82
CA GLU A 59 -16.94 5.55 -3.11
C GLU A 59 -16.76 4.33 -4.02
N LEU A 60 -17.29 4.37 -5.24
CA LEU A 60 -17.09 3.28 -6.21
C LEU A 60 -15.61 3.03 -6.51
N LEU A 61 -14.81 4.08 -6.65
CA LEU A 61 -13.39 3.95 -6.93
C LEU A 61 -12.60 3.52 -5.69
N ALA A 62 -13.01 4.00 -4.51
CA ALA A 62 -12.42 3.60 -3.24
C ALA A 62 -12.70 2.11 -2.96
N ASP A 63 -13.97 1.73 -2.86
CA ASP A 63 -14.41 0.45 -2.30
C ASP A 63 -14.36 -0.67 -3.35
N ALA A 64 -14.68 -0.40 -4.61
CA ALA A 64 -14.69 -1.43 -5.65
C ALA A 64 -13.32 -1.63 -6.33
N VAL A 65 -12.38 -0.68 -6.18
CA VAL A 65 -11.08 -0.74 -6.86
C VAL A 65 -9.92 -0.66 -5.87
N PHE A 66 -9.73 0.46 -5.18
CA PHE A 66 -8.52 0.64 -4.37
C PHE A 66 -8.47 -0.27 -3.14
N GLU A 67 -9.60 -0.46 -2.45
CA GLU A 67 -9.69 -1.37 -1.32
C GLU A 67 -9.33 -2.82 -1.70
N PRO A 68 -10.00 -3.49 -2.66
CA PRO A 68 -9.70 -4.88 -3.00
C PRO A 68 -8.29 -5.04 -3.56
N VAL A 69 -7.80 -4.10 -4.38
CA VAL A 69 -6.41 -4.15 -4.88
C VAL A 69 -5.40 -4.04 -3.74
N SER A 70 -5.65 -3.16 -2.76
CA SER A 70 -4.79 -3.04 -1.57
C SER A 70 -4.80 -4.33 -0.73
N LEU A 71 -5.97 -4.95 -0.54
CA LEU A 71 -6.09 -6.22 0.18
C LEU A 71 -5.36 -7.36 -0.54
N LEU A 72 -5.44 -7.44 -1.87
CA LEU A 72 -4.69 -8.43 -2.65
C LEU A 72 -3.18 -8.28 -2.48
N LEU A 73 -2.66 -7.04 -2.44
CA LEU A 73 -1.25 -6.78 -2.17
C LEU A 73 -0.84 -7.21 -0.76
N LEU A 74 -1.70 -6.97 0.24
CA LEU A 74 -1.46 -7.37 1.62
C LEU A 74 -1.52 -8.90 1.81
N ILE A 75 -2.48 -9.57 1.17
CA ILE A 75 -2.57 -11.03 1.13
C ILE A 75 -1.32 -11.61 0.47
N GLY A 76 -0.89 -11.03 -0.65
CA GLY A 76 0.36 -11.42 -1.33
C GLY A 76 1.59 -11.24 -0.44
N LEU A 77 1.67 -10.13 0.31
CA LEU A 77 2.74 -9.88 1.28
C LEU A 77 2.76 -10.97 2.36
N GLY A 78 1.61 -11.25 2.97
CA GLY A 78 1.47 -12.28 4.01
C GLY A 78 1.83 -13.68 3.49
N ALA A 79 1.30 -14.07 2.34
CA ALA A 79 1.58 -15.37 1.73
C ALA A 79 3.07 -15.54 1.38
N TYR A 80 3.69 -14.50 0.82
CA TYR A 80 5.11 -14.54 0.51
C TYR A 80 5.98 -14.58 1.77
N TYR A 81 5.64 -13.78 2.79
CA TYR A 81 6.31 -13.81 4.09
C TYR A 81 6.23 -15.19 4.73
N SER A 82 5.05 -15.82 4.77
CA SER A 82 4.90 -17.18 5.32
C SER A 82 5.75 -18.21 4.60
N LYS A 83 5.89 -18.11 3.26
CA LYS A 83 6.78 -19.01 2.51
C LYS A 83 8.26 -18.84 2.87
N VAL A 84 8.69 -17.61 3.12
CA VAL A 84 10.11 -17.29 3.40
C VAL A 84 10.46 -17.45 4.88
N GLY A 85 9.54 -17.14 5.79
CA GLY A 85 9.76 -17.14 7.24
C GLY A 85 9.60 -18.50 7.93
N ILE A 86 9.07 -19.51 7.24
CA ILE A 86 9.01 -20.91 7.72
C ILE A 86 10.31 -21.68 7.33
N ALA A 87 11.26 -21.02 6.66
CA ALA A 87 12.53 -21.63 6.25
C ALA A 87 13.62 -21.56 7.33
#